data_AF-A0A7X9BDX9-F1
#
_entry.id   AF-A0A7X9BDX9-F1
#
_cell.length_a   1.000
_cell.length_b   1.000
_cell.length_c   1.000
_cell.angle_alpha   90.00
_cell.angle_beta   90.00
_cell.angle_gamma   90.00
#
_symmetry.space_group_name_H-M   'P 1'
#
loop_
_entity.id
_entity.type
_entity.pdbx_description
1 polymer ?
#
loop_
_entity_poly.entity_id
_entity_poly.type
_entity_poly.pdbx_seq_one_letter_code
_entity_poly.pdbx_strand_id
1 'polypeptide(L)'
;MDGTSPHLVDPKNPGAVDEILNLGDFWDEGGIREKRDEILAVNKEISRLFKHAYTYLAAAKAFLDEVETFYTESGAFSPGAFDRMALELTREIFTGKSRQTDAPKARHLFATAITPDGLVSHLETIVGHLEKRYIIEGDDGTGKTVLVRRLMETALTRGYNVTAFHCALNPKEIEHLVIHDLSLAIINSVEPHFYQPQAGDVVANTMDCVAPVTSAEYLAERDTARGLYRQCMEQAVAFIGRAKKQHDLLEQYYVPYMDFDGINQMRDKTLHSILALLENNKEK
;
A
#
# COMPACT_ATOMS: atom_id res chain seq x y z
N MET A 1 2.08 8.50 -12.50
CA MET A 1 1.71 9.71 -11.74
C MET A 1 0.21 9.64 -11.55
N ASP A 2 -0.31 9.77 -10.34
CA ASP A 2 -1.74 9.60 -10.04
C ASP A 2 -2.55 10.91 -10.08
N GLY A 3 -1.93 12.01 -10.52
CA GLY A 3 -2.62 13.29 -10.75
C GLY A 3 -3.07 14.02 -9.49
N THR A 4 -2.62 13.61 -8.31
CA THR A 4 -2.96 14.31 -7.06
C THR A 4 -1.97 15.45 -6.74
N SER A 5 -2.50 16.53 -6.17
CA SER A 5 -1.82 17.83 -6.03
C SER A 5 -0.81 17.88 -4.86
N PRO A 6 0.40 18.47 -5.01
CA PRO A 6 1.16 18.67 -6.24
C PRO A 6 2.41 17.77 -6.20
N HIS A 7 2.35 16.61 -6.84
CA HIS A 7 3.56 15.85 -7.14
C HIS A 7 4.09 16.29 -8.51
N LEU A 8 4.70 17.49 -8.56
CA LEU A 8 5.49 17.89 -9.74
C LEU A 8 6.67 16.93 -9.86
N VAL A 9 6.78 16.27 -11.01
CA VAL A 9 7.98 15.50 -11.37
C VAL A 9 8.82 16.39 -12.25
N ASP A 10 9.75 17.11 -11.62
CA ASP A 10 10.73 17.90 -12.37
C ASP A 10 11.71 16.96 -13.10
N PRO A 11 12.02 17.23 -14.37
CA PRO A 11 13.05 16.49 -15.09
C PRO A 11 14.41 16.68 -14.40
N LYS A 12 15.20 15.60 -14.30
CA LYS A 12 16.53 15.69 -13.68
C LYS A 12 17.56 16.28 -14.63
N ASN A 13 17.40 16.02 -15.93
CA ASN A 13 18.29 16.43 -17.00
C ASN A 13 17.48 16.93 -18.21
N PRO A 14 16.69 18.02 -18.06
CA PRO A 14 15.86 18.55 -19.13
C PRO A 14 16.67 18.87 -20.38
N GLY A 15 16.19 18.45 -21.54
CA GLY A 15 16.81 18.67 -22.84
C GLY A 15 17.98 17.74 -23.18
N ALA A 16 18.52 16.99 -22.21
CA ALA A 16 19.55 15.98 -22.46
C ALA A 16 18.94 14.59 -22.63
N VAL A 17 18.13 14.15 -21.65
CA VAL A 17 17.41 12.87 -21.69
C VAL A 17 15.95 12.98 -21.24
N ASP A 18 15.55 14.13 -20.68
CA ASP A 18 14.20 14.37 -20.21
C ASP A 18 13.53 15.49 -21.03
N GLU A 19 12.22 15.37 -21.27
CA GLU A 19 11.39 16.37 -21.97
C GLU A 19 10.27 16.86 -21.04
N ILE A 20 9.95 18.16 -21.11
CA ILE A 20 8.84 18.77 -20.37
C ILE A 20 7.64 18.86 -21.30
N LEU A 21 6.52 18.27 -20.87
CA LEU A 21 5.22 18.41 -21.53
C LEU A 21 4.39 19.42 -20.76
N ASN A 22 4.15 20.59 -21.37
CA ASN A 22 3.40 21.66 -20.73
C ASN A 22 1.90 21.55 -21.06
N LEU A 23 1.12 20.99 -20.14
CA LEU A 23 -0.34 20.91 -20.28
C LEU A 23 -1.04 22.26 -20.02
N GLY A 24 -0.34 23.23 -19.44
CA GLY A 24 -0.88 24.57 -19.18
C GLY A 24 -1.08 25.42 -20.44
N ASP A 25 -0.52 25.00 -21.58
CA ASP A 25 -0.75 25.66 -22.87
C ASP A 25 -2.16 25.40 -23.44
N PHE A 26 -2.90 24.46 -22.85
CA PHE A 26 -4.20 23.99 -23.32
C PHE A 26 -5.35 24.35 -22.37
N TRP A 27 -5.29 25.53 -21.75
CA TRP A 27 -6.40 26.06 -20.96
C TRP A 27 -6.80 27.48 -21.36
N ASP A 28 -8.04 27.86 -21.08
CA ASP A 28 -8.51 29.24 -21.10
C ASP A 28 -8.30 29.85 -19.71
N GLU A 29 -7.19 30.59 -19.56
CA GLU A 29 -6.86 31.27 -18.32
C GLU A 29 -7.90 32.33 -17.94
N GLY A 30 -8.50 33.01 -18.92
CA GLY A 30 -9.51 34.04 -18.68
C GLY A 30 -10.74 33.45 -17.99
N GLY A 31 -11.27 32.37 -18.57
CA GLY A 31 -12.41 31.65 -18.02
C GLY A 31 -12.15 31.02 -16.65
N ILE A 32 -10.97 30.45 -16.42
CA ILE A 32 -10.59 29.90 -15.10
C ILE A 32 -10.46 31.02 -14.05
N ARG A 33 -9.89 32.17 -14.41
CA ARG A 33 -9.73 33.32 -13.51
C ARG A 33 -11.07 33.86 -13.01
N GLU A 34 -12.15 33.74 -13.80
CA GLU A 34 -13.50 34.11 -13.35
C GLU A 34 -14.03 33.20 -12.22
N LYS A 35 -13.50 31.97 -12.10
CA LYS A 35 -13.84 31.01 -11.04
C LYS A 35 -12.84 30.99 -9.88
N ARG A 36 -11.95 31.99 -9.81
CA ARG A 36 -10.83 32.01 -8.86
C ARG A 36 -11.28 31.81 -7.43
N ASP A 37 -12.30 32.53 -6.98
CA ASP A 37 -12.70 32.52 -5.57
C ASP A 37 -13.35 31.20 -5.18
N GLU A 38 -14.12 30.59 -6.07
CA GLU A 38 -14.68 29.25 -5.90
C GLU A 38 -13.58 28.18 -5.87
N ILE A 39 -12.63 28.23 -6.80
CA ILE A 39 -11.47 27.33 -6.84
C ILE A 39 -10.66 27.41 -5.55
N LEU A 40 -10.38 28.61 -5.05
CA LEU A 40 -9.65 28.81 -3.80
C LEU A 40 -10.43 28.29 -2.59
N ALA A 41 -11.74 28.53 -2.56
CA ALA A 41 -12.60 28.04 -1.49
C ALA A 41 -12.67 26.50 -1.45
N VAL A 42 -12.84 25.86 -2.60
CA VAL A 42 -12.87 24.39 -2.71
C VAL A 42 -11.52 23.79 -2.31
N ASN A 43 -10.40 24.33 -2.79
CA ASN A 43 -9.07 23.85 -2.40
C ASN A 43 -8.81 23.97 -0.89
N LYS A 44 -9.27 25.06 -0.27
CA LYS A 44 -9.19 25.24 1.19
C LYS A 44 -10.00 24.17 1.92
N GLU A 45 -11.19 23.84 1.42
CA GLU A 45 -12.03 22.80 2.00
C GLU A 45 -11.44 21.40 1.81
N ILE A 46 -10.91 21.06 0.63
CA ILE A 46 -10.18 19.81 0.37
C ILE A 46 -9.05 19.64 1.39
N SER A 47 -8.22 20.67 1.54
CA SER A 47 -7.11 20.67 2.50
C SER A 47 -7.58 20.47 3.94
N ARG A 48 -8.69 21.11 4.34
CA ARG A 48 -9.29 20.94 5.67
C ARG A 48 -9.79 19.51 5.88
N LEU A 49 -10.47 18.92 4.90
CA LEU A 49 -11.00 17.56 4.96
C LEU A 49 -9.88 16.52 5.05
N PHE A 50 -8.81 16.65 4.25
CA PHE A 50 -7.64 15.78 4.37
C PHE A 50 -6.94 15.92 5.72
N LYS A 51 -6.84 17.13 6.28
CA LYS A 51 -6.30 17.32 7.64
C LYS A 51 -7.09 16.52 8.68
N HIS A 52 -8.43 16.50 8.58
CA HIS A 52 -9.26 15.66 9.45
C HIS A 52 -9.02 14.17 9.17
N ALA A 53 -9.00 13.74 7.91
CA ALA A 53 -8.73 12.35 7.55
C ALA A 53 -7.40 11.86 8.15
N TYR A 54 -6.31 12.59 7.97
CA TYR A 54 -5.00 12.24 8.51
C TYR A 54 -4.97 12.23 10.05
N THR A 55 -5.75 13.09 10.70
CA THR A 55 -5.90 13.07 12.16
C THR A 55 -6.54 11.76 12.63
N TYR A 56 -7.61 11.33 11.95
CA TYR A 56 -8.29 10.07 12.26
C TYR A 56 -7.44 8.85 11.90
N LEU A 57 -6.66 8.89 10.81
CA LEU A 57 -5.69 7.82 10.49
C LEU A 57 -4.60 7.71 11.56
N ALA A 58 -4.07 8.83 12.04
CA ALA A 58 -3.10 8.82 13.13
C ALA A 58 -3.70 8.24 14.43
N ALA A 59 -4.94 8.58 14.76
CA ALA A 59 -5.65 8.01 15.90
C ALA A 59 -5.93 6.51 15.72
N ALA A 60 -6.37 6.08 14.53
CA ALA A 60 -6.56 4.67 14.20
C ALA A 60 -5.27 3.89 14.40
N LYS A 61 -4.14 4.40 13.91
CA LYS A 61 -2.83 3.78 14.15
C LYS A 61 -2.52 3.66 15.64
N ALA A 62 -2.75 4.70 16.44
CA ALA A 62 -2.47 4.65 17.87
C ALA A 62 -3.26 3.55 18.58
N PHE A 63 -4.55 3.38 18.26
CA PHE A 63 -5.37 2.30 18.82
C PHE A 63 -4.99 0.92 18.28
N LEU A 64 -4.53 0.81 17.03
CA LEU A 64 -4.00 -0.44 16.50
C LEU A 64 -2.71 -0.84 17.21
N ASP A 65 -1.80 0.12 17.42
CA ASP A 65 -0.55 -0.09 18.17
C ASP A 65 -0.86 -0.60 19.61
N GLU A 66 -1.92 -0.09 20.26
CA GLU A 66 -2.40 -0.60 21.56
C GLU A 66 -2.93 -2.04 21.47
N VAL A 67 -3.70 -2.37 20.42
CA VAL A 67 -4.15 -3.76 20.21
C VAL A 67 -2.95 -4.69 19.99
N GLU A 68 -1.91 -4.24 19.30
CA GLU A 68 -0.71 -5.04 19.04
C GLU A 68 0.10 -5.38 20.30
N THR A 69 0.02 -4.58 21.37
CA THR A 69 0.75 -4.90 22.62
C THR A 69 0.02 -5.90 23.51
N PHE A 70 -1.29 -6.09 23.33
CA PHE A 70 -2.16 -6.95 24.16
C PHE A 70 -1.55 -8.31 24.54
N TYR A 71 -1.06 -9.07 23.55
CA TYR A 71 -0.52 -10.42 23.81
C TYR A 71 0.83 -10.41 24.53
N THR A 72 1.60 -9.35 24.37
CA THR A 72 2.87 -9.18 25.09
C THR A 72 2.64 -8.70 26.52
N GLU A 73 1.71 -7.77 26.74
CA GLU A 73 1.38 -7.23 28.06
C GLU A 73 0.66 -8.25 28.94
N SER A 74 -0.25 -9.03 28.36
CA SER A 74 -0.90 -10.16 29.06
C SER A 74 0.05 -11.33 29.33
N GLY A 75 1.27 -11.32 28.77
CA GLY A 75 2.25 -12.42 28.89
C GLY A 75 1.86 -13.70 28.14
N ALA A 76 0.85 -13.64 27.27
CA ALA A 76 0.34 -14.78 26.53
C ALA A 76 1.20 -15.15 25.31
N PHE A 77 1.90 -14.19 24.71
CA PHE A 77 2.78 -14.45 23.59
C PHE A 77 4.02 -15.25 24.01
N SER A 78 4.34 -16.33 23.30
CA SER A 78 5.52 -17.16 23.53
C SER A 78 6.60 -16.91 22.45
N PRO A 79 7.65 -16.11 22.75
CA PRO A 79 8.71 -15.81 21.78
C PRO A 79 9.41 -17.07 21.27
N GLY A 80 9.65 -18.05 22.16
CA GLY A 80 10.32 -19.29 21.78
C GLY A 80 9.47 -20.19 20.86
N ALA A 81 8.14 -20.18 21.01
CA ALA A 81 7.26 -20.89 20.08
C ALA A 81 7.25 -20.20 18.70
N PHE A 82 7.17 -18.87 18.71
CA PHE A 82 7.22 -18.05 17.51
C PHE A 82 8.53 -18.21 16.73
N ASP A 83 9.67 -18.21 17.43
CA ASP A 83 10.98 -18.42 16.79
C ASP A 83 11.08 -19.81 16.15
N ARG A 84 10.51 -20.85 16.76
CA ARG A 84 10.44 -22.19 16.15
C ARG A 84 9.60 -22.20 14.87
N MET A 85 8.40 -21.62 14.91
CA MET A 85 7.53 -21.49 13.74
C MET A 85 8.25 -20.72 12.60
N ALA A 86 8.90 -19.61 12.92
CA ALA A 86 9.65 -18.83 11.93
C ALA A 86 10.79 -19.65 11.29
N LEU A 87 11.50 -20.45 12.08
CA LEU A 87 12.56 -21.34 11.59
C LEU A 87 12.01 -22.47 10.72
N GLU A 88 10.88 -23.05 11.08
CA GLU A 88 10.21 -24.10 10.31
C GLU A 88 9.77 -23.60 8.94
N LEU A 89 9.05 -22.47 8.88
CA LEU A 89 8.66 -21.83 7.62
C LEU A 89 9.86 -21.43 6.77
N THR A 90 10.90 -20.88 7.40
CA THR A 90 12.15 -20.54 6.71
C THR A 90 12.79 -21.78 6.07
N ARG A 91 12.81 -22.91 6.79
CA ARG A 91 13.33 -24.17 6.24
C ARG A 91 12.46 -24.67 5.11
N GLU A 92 11.15 -24.67 5.27
CA GLU A 92 10.22 -25.13 4.23
C GLU A 92 10.39 -24.34 2.92
N ILE A 93 10.46 -23.01 3.01
CA ILE A 93 10.55 -22.13 1.84
C ILE A 93 11.92 -22.21 1.17
N PHE A 94 13.03 -22.29 1.94
CA PHE A 94 14.38 -22.04 1.41
C PHE A 94 15.35 -23.23 1.46
N THR A 95 15.00 -24.38 2.03
CA THR A 95 15.93 -25.53 2.12
C THR A 95 16.26 -26.12 0.75
N GLY A 96 17.54 -26.51 0.55
CA GLY A 96 18.01 -27.15 -0.67
C GLY A 96 18.25 -26.21 -1.86
N LYS A 97 18.04 -24.90 -1.69
CA LYS A 97 18.17 -23.90 -2.75
C LYS A 97 19.50 -23.15 -2.66
N SER A 98 20.21 -23.03 -3.78
CA SER A 98 21.41 -22.20 -3.89
C SER A 98 21.07 -20.72 -3.82
N ARG A 99 22.09 -19.89 -3.56
CA ARG A 99 21.96 -18.44 -3.68
C ARG A 99 21.72 -18.07 -5.16
N GLN A 100 20.78 -17.16 -5.43
CA GLN A 100 20.36 -16.84 -6.81
C GLN A 100 21.17 -15.69 -7.44
N THR A 101 21.39 -14.60 -6.71
CA THR A 101 22.22 -13.47 -7.17
C THR A 101 23.06 -12.87 -6.05
N ASP A 102 24.15 -12.21 -6.43
CA ASP A 102 25.03 -11.46 -5.54
C ASP A 102 24.45 -10.12 -5.08
N ALA A 103 23.52 -9.54 -5.86
CA ALA A 103 22.94 -8.23 -5.63
C ALA A 103 21.40 -8.27 -5.71
N PRO A 104 20.73 -8.97 -4.77
CA PRO A 104 19.27 -9.04 -4.73
C PRO A 104 18.65 -7.67 -4.50
N LYS A 105 17.46 -7.45 -5.06
CA LYS A 105 16.72 -6.19 -4.93
C LYS A 105 15.39 -6.41 -4.23
N ALA A 106 15.02 -5.44 -3.39
CA ALA A 106 13.69 -5.31 -2.84
C ALA A 106 12.96 -4.15 -3.53
N ARG A 107 11.87 -4.46 -4.24
CA ARG A 107 10.92 -3.44 -4.71
C ARG A 107 9.87 -3.23 -3.64
N HIS A 108 9.56 -1.98 -3.33
CA HIS A 108 8.58 -1.63 -2.30
C HIS A 108 7.35 -0.99 -2.94
N LEU A 109 6.17 -1.53 -2.66
CA LEU A 109 4.87 -1.11 -3.20
C LEU A 109 3.78 -1.19 -2.11
N PHE A 110 2.54 -0.90 -2.49
CA PHE A 110 1.35 -1.16 -1.68
C PHE A 110 0.43 -2.10 -2.48
N ALA A 111 -0.13 -3.10 -1.81
CA ALA A 111 -1.17 -3.96 -2.39
C ALA A 111 -2.57 -3.45 -2.06
N THR A 112 -2.66 -2.61 -1.03
CA THR A 112 -3.88 -2.12 -0.41
C THR A 112 -3.82 -0.61 -0.28
N ALA A 113 -4.98 0.04 -0.31
CA ALA A 113 -5.09 1.50 -0.21
C ALA A 113 -6.32 1.90 0.61
N ILE A 114 -6.21 3.03 1.31
CA ILE A 114 -7.33 3.68 1.99
C ILE A 114 -7.89 4.72 1.03
N THR A 115 -9.06 4.46 0.47
CA THR A 115 -9.64 5.24 -0.63
C THR A 115 -10.95 5.92 -0.20
N PRO A 116 -11.48 6.86 -1.00
CA PRO A 116 -12.83 7.42 -0.82
C PRO A 116 -13.95 6.37 -0.71
N ASP A 117 -13.77 5.22 -1.36
CA ASP A 117 -14.74 4.11 -1.37
C ASP A 117 -14.47 3.08 -0.26
N GLY A 118 -13.52 3.38 0.64
CA GLY A 118 -13.07 2.50 1.70
C GLY A 118 -11.74 1.84 1.40
N LEU A 119 -11.47 0.76 2.12
CA LEU A 119 -10.25 -0.04 1.95
C LEU A 119 -10.35 -0.87 0.67
N VAL A 120 -9.40 -0.67 -0.24
CA VAL A 120 -9.32 -1.41 -1.51
C VAL A 120 -8.07 -2.29 -1.48
N SER A 121 -8.21 -3.55 -1.91
CA SER A 121 -7.11 -4.51 -2.02
C SER A 121 -7.03 -5.04 -3.45
N HIS A 122 -5.83 -5.02 -4.01
CA HIS A 122 -5.49 -5.65 -5.29
C HIS A 122 -4.67 -6.93 -5.10
N LEU A 123 -4.64 -7.47 -3.87
CA LEU A 123 -3.79 -8.59 -3.52
C LEU A 123 -4.06 -9.83 -4.38
N GLU A 124 -5.32 -10.14 -4.68
CA GLU A 124 -5.66 -11.27 -5.56
C GLU A 124 -5.09 -11.11 -6.98
N THR A 125 -5.14 -9.92 -7.56
CA THR A 125 -4.52 -9.67 -8.87
C THR A 125 -3.00 -9.84 -8.82
N ILE A 126 -2.39 -9.47 -7.69
CA ILE A 126 -0.94 -9.54 -7.49
C ILE A 126 -0.46 -10.98 -7.26
N VAL A 127 -1.18 -11.77 -6.46
CA VAL A 127 -0.69 -13.08 -6.01
C VAL A 127 -1.46 -14.26 -6.58
N GLY A 128 -2.66 -14.07 -7.14
CA GLY A 128 -3.59 -15.14 -7.53
C GLY A 128 -3.09 -16.03 -8.68
N HIS A 129 -2.06 -15.60 -9.41
CA HIS A 129 -1.43 -16.39 -10.49
C HIS A 129 -0.17 -17.15 -10.05
N LEU A 130 0.30 -16.94 -8.81
CA LEU A 130 1.50 -17.60 -8.28
C LEU A 130 1.20 -19.06 -7.92
N GLU A 131 2.23 -19.91 -7.95
CA GLU A 131 2.11 -21.35 -7.71
C GLU A 131 1.88 -21.70 -6.25
N LYS A 132 2.37 -20.85 -5.32
CA LYS A 132 2.32 -21.13 -3.88
C LYS A 132 2.10 -19.86 -3.06
N ARG A 133 1.26 -19.96 -2.02
CA ARG A 133 1.11 -18.89 -1.02
C ARG A 133 1.25 -19.44 0.39
N TYR A 134 1.92 -18.67 1.23
CA TYR A 134 2.00 -18.85 2.67
C TYR A 134 1.11 -17.80 3.33
N ILE A 135 -0.05 -18.23 3.82
CA ILE A 135 -1.04 -17.37 4.46
C ILE A 135 -0.73 -17.35 5.95
N ILE A 136 -0.30 -16.19 6.44
CA ILE A 136 0.00 -15.96 7.85
C ILE A 136 -1.26 -15.42 8.51
N GLU A 137 -1.94 -16.27 9.25
CA GLU A 137 -3.16 -15.93 9.99
C GLU A 137 -2.85 -15.63 11.45
N GLY A 138 -3.72 -14.85 12.10
CA GLY A 138 -3.68 -14.58 13.55
C GLY A 138 -4.14 -13.18 13.89
N ASP A 139 -4.37 -12.92 15.19
CA ASP A 139 -4.75 -11.58 15.67
C ASP A 139 -3.54 -10.63 15.63
N ASP A 140 -3.78 -9.32 15.70
CA ASP A 140 -2.71 -8.32 15.76
C ASP A 140 -1.90 -8.48 17.05
N GLY A 141 -0.60 -8.16 16.99
CA GLY A 141 0.30 -8.38 18.11
C GLY A 141 0.85 -9.81 18.25
N THR A 142 0.43 -10.76 17.40
CA THR A 142 0.93 -12.15 17.44
C THR A 142 2.20 -12.41 16.62
N GLY A 143 2.83 -11.35 16.10
CA GLY A 143 4.13 -11.43 15.41
C GLY A 143 4.07 -11.63 13.89
N LYS A 144 2.89 -11.55 13.26
CA LYS A 144 2.72 -11.73 11.80
C LYS A 144 3.66 -10.84 10.98
N THR A 145 3.67 -9.54 11.22
CA THR A 145 4.53 -8.55 10.55
C THR A 145 6.02 -8.84 10.77
N VAL A 146 6.38 -9.29 11.97
CA VAL A 146 7.76 -9.70 12.30
C VAL A 146 8.16 -10.94 11.49
N LEU A 147 7.26 -11.91 11.34
CA LEU A 147 7.49 -13.12 10.56
C LEU A 147 7.71 -12.78 9.08
N VAL A 148 6.85 -11.95 8.49
CA VAL A 148 6.99 -11.47 7.11
C VAL A 148 8.36 -10.80 6.93
N ARG A 149 8.74 -9.86 7.80
CA ARG A 149 10.05 -9.18 7.74
C ARG A 149 11.22 -10.17 7.80
N ARG A 150 11.20 -11.14 8.74
CA ARG A 150 12.26 -12.18 8.85
C ARG A 150 12.38 -13.02 7.58
N LEU A 151 11.25 -13.36 6.95
CA LEU A 151 11.23 -14.10 5.69
C LEU A 151 11.77 -13.26 4.52
N MET A 152 11.47 -11.96 4.47
CA MET A 152 12.07 -11.04 3.50
C MET A 152 13.59 -10.96 3.63
N GLU A 153 14.10 -10.72 4.84
CA GLU A 153 15.53 -10.63 5.13
C GLU A 153 16.25 -11.93 4.75
N THR A 154 15.61 -13.07 5.02
CA THR A 154 16.13 -14.38 4.62
C THR A 154 16.14 -14.54 3.10
N ALA A 155 15.06 -14.17 2.40
CA ALA A 155 14.99 -14.22 0.96
C ALA A 155 16.12 -13.39 0.31
N LEU A 156 16.32 -12.16 0.77
CA LEU A 156 17.40 -11.29 0.32
C LEU A 156 18.78 -11.90 0.64
N THR A 157 19.00 -12.42 1.84
CA THR A 157 20.26 -13.09 2.20
C THR A 157 20.56 -14.28 1.28
N ARG A 158 19.52 -15.01 0.88
CA ARG A 158 19.60 -16.12 -0.09
C ARG A 158 19.63 -15.63 -1.55
N GLY A 159 19.72 -14.34 -1.80
CA GLY A 159 19.92 -13.77 -3.12
C GLY A 159 18.65 -13.70 -3.97
N TYR A 160 17.45 -13.81 -3.40
CA TYR A 160 16.20 -13.67 -4.15
C TYR A 160 15.81 -12.21 -4.34
N ASN A 161 15.26 -11.88 -5.51
CA ASN A 161 14.56 -10.61 -5.68
C ASN A 161 13.17 -10.69 -5.05
N VAL A 162 12.77 -9.63 -4.35
CA VAL A 162 11.48 -9.59 -3.65
C VAL A 162 10.69 -8.34 -4.02
N THR A 163 9.38 -8.45 -3.98
CA THR A 163 8.49 -7.28 -3.91
C THR A 163 7.77 -7.29 -2.57
N ALA A 164 8.03 -6.26 -1.78
CA ALA A 164 7.44 -6.04 -0.47
C ALA A 164 6.26 -5.07 -0.60
N PHE A 165 5.14 -5.43 0.03
CA PHE A 165 3.92 -4.65 0.07
C PHE A 165 3.70 -4.14 1.48
N HIS A 166 3.65 -2.81 1.60
CA HIS A 166 3.51 -2.12 2.88
C HIS A 166 2.05 -2.00 3.31
N CYS A 167 1.86 -1.88 4.63
CA CYS A 167 0.56 -1.56 5.22
C CYS A 167 0.12 -0.16 4.81
N ALA A 168 -1.11 -0.01 4.34
CA ALA A 168 -1.67 1.28 3.93
C ALA A 168 -1.82 2.26 5.11
N LEU A 169 -2.02 1.76 6.33
CA LEU A 169 -2.11 2.59 7.54
C LEU A 169 -0.74 2.88 8.17
N ASN A 170 0.19 1.91 8.11
CA ASN A 170 1.54 2.04 8.63
C ASN A 170 2.61 1.69 7.57
N PRO A 171 2.98 2.65 6.71
CA PRO A 171 3.92 2.44 5.59
C PRO A 171 5.33 1.95 5.93
N LYS A 172 5.67 1.84 7.22
CA LYS A 172 6.95 1.28 7.67
C LYS A 172 6.91 -0.23 7.82
N GLU A 173 5.72 -0.81 7.92
CA GLU A 173 5.50 -2.23 8.15
C GLU A 173 5.15 -2.94 6.84
N ILE A 174 5.73 -4.12 6.65
CA ILE A 174 5.55 -4.96 5.47
C ILE A 174 4.53 -6.04 5.80
N GLU A 175 3.44 -6.10 5.03
CA GLU A 175 2.36 -7.06 5.22
C GLU A 175 2.45 -8.24 4.27
N HIS A 176 2.90 -8.02 3.03
CA HIS A 176 2.98 -9.08 2.03
C HIS A 176 4.32 -9.07 1.30
N LEU A 177 4.70 -10.24 0.81
CA LEU A 177 5.90 -10.43 0.01
C LEU A 177 5.60 -11.30 -1.19
N VAL A 178 6.20 -10.97 -2.33
CA VAL A 178 6.32 -11.85 -3.48
C VAL A 178 7.80 -12.14 -3.72
N ILE A 179 8.14 -13.42 -3.79
CA ILE A 179 9.45 -13.93 -4.16
C ILE A 179 9.35 -14.50 -5.57
N HIS A 180 9.69 -13.68 -6.56
CA HIS A 180 9.39 -13.95 -7.98
C HIS A 180 10.01 -15.25 -8.50
N ASP A 181 11.29 -15.50 -8.18
CA ASP A 181 12.01 -16.69 -8.66
C ASP A 181 11.45 -18.00 -8.07
N LEU A 182 10.62 -17.91 -7.02
CA LEU A 182 9.96 -19.06 -6.39
C LEU A 182 8.48 -19.18 -6.77
N SER A 183 7.94 -18.27 -7.58
CA SER A 183 6.49 -18.15 -7.84
C SER A 183 5.67 -18.23 -6.53
N LEU A 184 6.12 -17.49 -5.51
CA LEU A 184 5.65 -17.63 -4.13
C LEU A 184 5.25 -16.29 -3.52
N ALA A 185 4.12 -16.28 -2.81
CA ALA A 185 3.73 -15.17 -1.94
C ALA A 185 3.72 -15.54 -0.45
N ILE A 186 4.01 -14.56 0.40
CA ILE A 186 3.75 -14.59 1.84
C ILE A 186 2.75 -13.49 2.12
N ILE A 187 1.63 -13.83 2.76
CA ILE A 187 0.47 -12.95 2.91
C ILE A 187 0.11 -12.88 4.39
N ASN A 188 0.31 -11.72 5.02
CA ASN A 188 -0.34 -11.41 6.30
C ASN A 188 -1.86 -11.27 6.09
N SER A 189 -2.64 -12.22 6.58
CA SER A 189 -4.11 -12.23 6.46
C SER A 189 -4.72 -11.84 7.80
N VAL A 190 -5.12 -10.58 7.91
CA VAL A 190 -5.82 -10.01 9.07
C VAL A 190 -6.73 -8.91 8.58
N GLU A 191 -7.78 -8.58 9.34
CA GLU A 191 -8.63 -7.43 9.05
C GLU A 191 -7.78 -6.17 8.76
N PRO A 192 -8.02 -5.46 7.65
CA PRO A 192 -9.09 -5.64 6.66
C PRO A 192 -8.68 -6.46 5.42
N HIS A 193 -7.49 -7.04 5.41
CA HIS A 193 -6.81 -7.70 4.28
C HIS A 193 -6.93 -9.22 4.31
N PHE A 194 -8.17 -9.74 4.41
CA PHE A 194 -8.41 -11.18 4.34
C PHE A 194 -8.06 -11.75 2.96
N TYR A 195 -7.36 -12.87 2.95
CA TYR A 195 -7.06 -13.63 1.74
C TYR A 195 -7.54 -15.07 1.90
N GLN A 196 -8.32 -15.55 0.94
CA GLN A 196 -8.80 -16.94 0.94
C GLN A 196 -7.70 -17.86 0.38
N PRO A 197 -7.21 -18.86 1.14
CA PRO A 197 -6.22 -19.81 0.63
C PRO A 197 -6.74 -20.59 -0.57
N GLN A 198 -5.85 -20.87 -1.53
CA GLN A 198 -6.10 -21.74 -2.68
C GLN A 198 -5.60 -23.16 -2.42
N ALA A 199 -5.93 -24.09 -3.33
CA ALA A 199 -5.48 -25.47 -3.22
C ALA A 199 -3.95 -25.55 -3.27
N GLY A 200 -3.36 -26.19 -2.26
CA GLY A 200 -1.91 -26.33 -2.15
C GLY A 200 -1.22 -25.20 -1.39
N ASP A 201 -1.93 -24.15 -0.96
CA ASP A 201 -1.37 -23.12 -0.08
C ASP A 201 -1.12 -23.66 1.33
N VAL A 202 -0.23 -22.98 2.07
CA VAL A 202 0.07 -23.29 3.48
C VAL A 202 -0.47 -22.19 4.35
N VAL A 203 -1.20 -22.57 5.39
CA VAL A 203 -1.67 -21.63 6.42
C VAL A 203 -0.79 -21.81 7.66
N ALA A 204 -0.19 -20.72 8.12
CA ALA A 204 0.56 -20.66 9.37
C ALA A 204 -0.15 -19.71 10.32
N ASN A 205 -0.69 -20.23 11.42
CA ASN A 205 -1.46 -19.46 12.38
C ASN A 205 -0.59 -19.04 13.57
N THR A 206 -0.26 -17.76 13.67
CA THR A 206 0.56 -17.23 14.77
C THR A 206 -0.14 -17.29 16.13
N MET A 207 -1.45 -17.54 16.19
CA MET A 207 -2.16 -17.84 17.43
C MET A 207 -1.65 -19.13 18.10
N ASP A 208 -1.03 -20.05 17.36
CA ASP A 208 -0.41 -21.26 17.94
C ASP A 208 0.79 -20.91 18.87
N CYS A 209 1.30 -19.67 18.76
CA CYS A 209 2.36 -19.15 19.63
C CYS A 209 1.82 -18.37 20.84
N VAL A 210 0.50 -18.40 21.06
CA VAL A 210 -0.19 -17.57 22.05
C VAL A 210 -0.96 -18.47 23.02
N ALA A 211 -0.71 -18.30 24.32
CA ALA A 211 -1.52 -18.93 25.36
C ALA A 211 -2.90 -18.26 25.46
N PRO A 212 -3.97 -18.98 25.83
CA PRO A 212 -5.27 -18.36 26.03
C PRO A 212 -5.21 -17.23 27.08
N VAL A 213 -5.69 -16.04 26.73
CA VAL A 213 -5.86 -14.93 27.67
C VAL A 213 -7.23 -15.05 28.32
N THR A 214 -7.28 -15.30 29.62
CA THR A 214 -8.54 -15.46 30.39
C THR A 214 -8.92 -14.25 31.23
N SER A 215 -8.05 -13.24 31.31
CA SER A 215 -8.34 -12.01 32.07
C SER A 215 -9.41 -11.20 31.34
N ALA A 216 -10.55 -10.97 31.99
CA ALA A 216 -11.64 -10.18 31.44
C ALA A 216 -11.26 -8.71 31.23
N GLU A 217 -10.37 -8.17 32.06
CA GLU A 217 -9.90 -6.78 32.00
C GLU A 217 -9.10 -6.55 30.71
N TYR A 218 -8.04 -7.33 30.49
CA TYR A 218 -7.24 -7.27 29.28
C TYR A 218 -8.10 -7.44 28.01
N LEU A 219 -9.04 -8.41 28.01
CA LEU A 219 -9.94 -8.64 26.88
C LEU A 219 -10.81 -7.41 26.59
N ALA A 220 -11.39 -6.79 27.62
CA ALA A 220 -12.21 -5.60 27.48
C ALA A 220 -11.41 -4.39 26.98
N GLU A 221 -10.17 -4.21 27.44
CA GLU A 221 -9.24 -3.17 26.97
C GLU A 221 -8.93 -3.33 25.48
N ARG A 222 -8.51 -4.54 25.06
CA ARG A 222 -8.25 -4.85 23.65
C ARG A 222 -9.48 -4.61 22.78
N ASP A 223 -10.64 -5.09 23.21
CA ASP A 223 -11.88 -4.96 22.43
C ASP A 223 -12.31 -3.49 22.31
N THR A 224 -12.06 -2.69 23.36
CA THR A 224 -12.30 -1.24 23.35
C THR A 224 -11.35 -0.54 22.36
N ALA A 225 -10.05 -0.81 22.43
CA ALA A 225 -9.05 -0.25 21.52
C ALA A 225 -9.36 -0.64 20.05
N ARG A 226 -9.72 -1.91 19.81
CA ARG A 226 -10.14 -2.39 18.49
C ARG A 226 -11.39 -1.66 17.97
N GLY A 227 -12.36 -1.42 18.85
CA GLY A 227 -13.55 -0.64 18.52
C GLY A 227 -13.22 0.79 18.11
N LEU A 228 -12.34 1.46 18.86
CA LEU A 228 -11.87 2.82 18.57
C LEU A 228 -11.05 2.91 17.28
N TYR A 229 -10.19 1.91 17.02
CA TYR A 229 -9.49 1.75 15.74
C TYR A 229 -10.49 1.74 14.56
N ARG A 230 -11.51 0.87 14.60
CA ARG A 230 -12.50 0.75 13.53
C ARG A 230 -13.28 2.06 13.34
N GLN A 231 -13.70 2.70 14.43
CA GLN A 231 -14.40 4.00 14.35
C GLN A 231 -13.51 5.09 13.73
N CYS A 232 -12.23 5.16 14.10
CA CYS A 232 -11.30 6.12 13.52
C CYS A 232 -11.07 5.85 12.02
N MET A 233 -10.94 4.59 11.61
CA MET A 233 -10.84 4.21 10.19
C MET A 233 -12.08 4.64 9.40
N GLU A 234 -13.28 4.38 9.93
CA GLU A 234 -14.54 4.79 9.31
C GLU A 234 -14.61 6.31 9.12
N GLN A 235 -14.25 7.09 10.15
CA GLN A 235 -14.22 8.55 10.05
C GLN A 235 -13.18 9.04 9.04
N ALA A 236 -11.99 8.45 9.02
CA ALA A 236 -10.96 8.79 8.04
C ALA A 236 -11.48 8.60 6.60
N VAL A 237 -12.04 7.42 6.30
CA VAL A 237 -12.65 7.13 4.99
C VAL A 237 -13.77 8.12 4.67
N ALA A 238 -14.65 8.45 5.63
CA ALA A 238 -15.72 9.41 5.42
C ALA A 238 -15.19 10.82 5.06
N PHE A 239 -14.12 11.28 5.71
CA PHE A 239 -13.47 12.55 5.36
C PHE A 239 -12.79 12.50 3.99
N ILE A 240 -12.14 11.40 3.63
CA ILE A 240 -11.55 11.18 2.30
C ILE A 240 -12.65 11.18 1.22
N GLY A 241 -13.77 10.52 1.47
CA GLY A 241 -14.95 10.52 0.59
C GLY A 241 -15.52 11.92 0.36
N ARG A 242 -15.58 12.75 1.40
CA ARG A 242 -15.97 14.16 1.27
C ARG A 242 -14.94 14.98 0.50
N ALA A 243 -13.64 14.74 0.74
CA ALA A 243 -12.56 15.42 0.01
C ALA A 243 -12.63 15.09 -1.48
N LYS A 244 -12.89 13.82 -1.85
CA LYS A 244 -13.14 13.42 -3.24
C LYS A 244 -14.30 14.20 -3.86
N LYS A 245 -15.45 14.31 -3.17
CA LYS A 245 -16.59 15.09 -3.70
C LYS A 245 -16.24 16.56 -3.97
N GLN A 246 -15.39 17.15 -3.12
CA GLN A 246 -14.87 18.50 -3.34
C GLN A 246 -13.87 18.56 -4.50
N HIS A 247 -13.05 17.52 -4.68
CA HIS A 247 -12.16 17.39 -5.84
C HIS A 247 -12.95 17.26 -7.14
N ASP A 248 -14.00 16.43 -7.17
CA ASP A 248 -14.89 16.28 -8.32
C ASP A 248 -15.61 17.61 -8.65
N LEU A 249 -15.89 18.45 -7.64
CA LEU A 249 -16.39 19.82 -7.84
C LEU A 249 -15.29 20.76 -8.38
N LEU A 250 -14.07 20.65 -7.89
CA LEU A 250 -12.93 21.43 -8.37
C LEU A 250 -12.72 21.20 -9.87
N GLU A 251 -12.80 19.94 -10.31
CA GLU A 251 -12.67 19.56 -11.73
C GLU A 251 -13.72 20.28 -12.60
N GLN A 252 -14.95 20.46 -12.12
CA GLN A 252 -16.00 21.18 -12.87
C GLN A 252 -15.66 22.65 -13.15
N TYR A 253 -14.79 23.27 -12.35
CA TYR A 253 -14.31 24.63 -12.60
C TYR A 253 -13.18 24.68 -13.64
N TYR A 254 -12.52 23.56 -13.93
CA TYR A 254 -11.43 23.50 -14.91
C TYR A 254 -11.86 22.89 -16.24
N VAL A 255 -12.59 21.77 -16.22
CA VAL A 255 -12.97 20.97 -17.40
C VAL A 255 -13.55 21.81 -18.55
N PRO A 256 -14.48 22.77 -18.33
CA PRO A 256 -15.03 23.59 -19.43
C PRO A 256 -14.00 24.49 -20.14
N TYR A 257 -12.87 24.73 -19.50
CA TYR A 257 -11.82 25.64 -19.96
C TYR A 257 -10.56 24.90 -20.40
N MET A 258 -10.60 23.57 -20.52
CA MET A 258 -9.49 22.76 -21.04
C MET A 258 -9.71 22.44 -22.52
N ASP A 259 -8.69 22.66 -23.35
CA ASP A 259 -8.63 22.17 -24.72
C ASP A 259 -8.16 20.71 -24.74
N PHE A 260 -9.11 19.80 -24.53
CA PHE A 260 -8.82 18.36 -24.55
C PHE A 260 -8.39 17.85 -25.92
N ASP A 261 -8.81 18.50 -27.02
CA ASP A 261 -8.40 18.10 -28.36
C ASP A 261 -6.92 18.43 -28.58
N GLY A 262 -6.48 19.61 -28.17
CA GLY A 262 -5.07 19.98 -28.15
C GLY A 262 -4.22 19.06 -27.26
N ILE A 263 -4.71 18.73 -26.06
CA ILE A 263 -4.04 17.77 -25.16
C ILE A 263 -3.92 16.38 -25.83
N ASN A 264 -4.98 15.90 -26.48
CA ASN A 264 -4.97 14.60 -27.16
C ASN A 264 -3.98 14.60 -28.34
N GLN A 265 -3.90 15.69 -29.11
CA GLN A 265 -2.92 15.84 -30.18
C GLN A 265 -1.48 15.83 -29.64
N MET A 266 -1.23 16.52 -28.51
CA MET A 266 0.08 16.47 -27.85
C MET A 266 0.41 15.05 -27.38
N ARG A 267 -0.53 14.37 -26.72
CA ARG A 267 -0.38 12.97 -26.29
C ARG A 267 0.00 12.08 -27.47
N ASP A 268 -0.71 12.17 -28.58
CA ASP A 268 -0.47 11.33 -29.74
C ASP A 268 0.89 11.61 -30.34
N LYS A 269 1.27 12.89 -30.49
CA LYS A 269 2.62 13.28 -30.94
C LYS A 269 3.71 12.68 -30.03
N THR A 270 3.57 12.82 -28.71
CA THR A 270 4.50 12.27 -27.74
C THR A 270 4.59 10.74 -27.84
N LEU A 271 3.45 10.05 -27.96
CA LEU A 271 3.41 8.60 -28.12
C LEU A 271 4.17 8.15 -29.37
N HIS A 272 3.93 8.80 -30.52
CA HIS A 272 4.66 8.48 -31.76
C HIS A 272 6.17 8.68 -31.60
N SER A 273 6.61 9.76 -30.95
CA SER A 273 8.03 10.00 -30.67
C SER A 273 8.65 8.90 -29.79
N ILE A 274 7.95 8.47 -28.74
CA ILE A 274 8.42 7.39 -27.86
C ILE A 274 8.55 6.08 -28.64
N LEU A 275 7.57 5.73 -29.47
CA LEU A 275 7.60 4.50 -30.28
C LEU A 275 8.74 4.53 -31.29
N ALA A 276 8.97 5.64 -31.99
CA ALA A 276 10.08 5.79 -32.93
C ALA A 276 11.46 5.65 -32.25
N LEU A 277 11.61 6.13 -31.01
CA LEU A 277 12.84 5.94 -30.23
C LEU A 277 13.08 4.46 -29.87
N LEU A 278 12.02 3.70 -29.59
CA LEU A 278 12.12 2.27 -29.30
C LEU A 278 12.50 1.46 -30.54
N GLU A 279 12.01 1.85 -31.72
CA GLU A 279 12.38 1.21 -33.00
C GLU A 279 13.85 1.47 -33.34
N ASN A 280 14.31 2.73 -33.27
CA ASN A 280 15.70 3.10 -33.54
C ASN A 280 16.72 2.48 -32.57
N ASN A 281 16.31 2.17 -31.33
CA ASN A 281 17.16 1.48 -30.35
C ASN A 281 17.18 -0.05 -30.54
N LYS A 282 16.26 -0.65 -31.30
CA LYS A 282 16.31 -2.07 -31.67
C LYS A 282 17.22 -2.35 -32.86
N GLU A 283 17.50 -1.33 -33.69
CA GLU A 283 18.40 -1.41 -34.85
C GLU A 283 19.88 -1.12 -34.51
N LYS A 284 20.19 -0.82 -33.24
CA LYS A 284 21.54 -0.66 -32.71
C LYS A 284 21.92 -1.82 -31.80
#